data_AF-A0A1H9PIJ7-F1
#
_entry.id   AF-A0A1H9PIJ7-F1
#
_cell.length_a   1.000
_cell.length_b   1.000
_cell.length_c   1.000
_cell.angle_alpha   90.00
_cell.angle_beta   90.00
_cell.angle_gamma   90.00
#
_symmetry.space_group_name_H-M   'P 1'
#
loop_
_entity.id
_entity.type
_entity.pdbx_description
1 polymer ?
#
loop_
_entity_poly.entity_id
_entity_poly.type
_entity_poly.pdbx_seq_one_letter_code
_entity_poly.pdbx_strand_id
1 'polypeptide(L)'
;MNYDIHDMRASLRAAEQRREFIAWLRADADRLVSSAELLGGKDWETRSRAVAEAMARGDVPEAVEEELKDLHRLLTLEFTDDIESEESARFAALHPDDPRADDARLCAEALERGIDALRAFAAVAVKEVA
;
A
#
# COMPACT_ATOMS: atom_id res chain seq x y z
N MET A 1 -30.76 1.96 -22.49
CA MET A 1 -29.63 1.10 -22.92
C MET A 1 -28.36 1.96 -22.93
N ASN A 2 -27.87 2.34 -21.75
CA ASN A 2 -26.66 3.17 -21.56
C ASN A 2 -25.80 2.64 -20.39
N TYR A 3 -26.24 1.57 -19.72
CA TYR A 3 -25.60 1.01 -18.53
C TYR A 3 -24.32 0.24 -18.89
N ASP A 4 -24.33 -0.45 -20.04
CA ASP A 4 -23.27 -1.36 -20.52
C ASP A 4 -21.92 -0.67 -20.76
N ILE A 5 -21.93 0.53 -21.38
CA ILE A 5 -20.69 1.26 -21.72
C ILE A 5 -20.05 1.87 -20.46
N HIS A 6 -20.87 2.27 -19.48
CA HIS A 6 -20.36 2.83 -18.23
C HIS A 6 -19.73 1.76 -17.35
N ASP A 7 -20.35 0.57 -17.27
CA ASP A 7 -19.80 -0.55 -16.50
C ASP A 7 -18.50 -1.07 -17.12
N MET A 8 -18.46 -1.28 -18.44
CA MET A 8 -17.24 -1.72 -19.13
C MET A 8 -16.06 -0.74 -18.95
N ARG A 9 -16.33 0.58 -18.98
CA ARG A 9 -15.28 1.60 -18.73
C ARG A 9 -14.79 1.55 -17.28
N ALA A 10 -15.68 1.32 -16.33
CA ALA A 10 -15.32 1.17 -14.92
C ALA A 10 -14.46 -0.09 -14.71
N SER A 11 -14.82 -1.22 -15.31
CA SER A 11 -14.04 -2.46 -15.26
C SER A 11 -12.64 -2.30 -15.83
N LEU A 12 -12.52 -1.70 -17.01
CA LEU A 12 -11.22 -1.46 -17.65
C LEU A 12 -10.33 -0.55 -16.80
N ARG A 13 -10.90 0.52 -16.24
CA ARG A 13 -10.17 1.45 -15.38
C ARG A 13 -9.69 0.78 -14.08
N ALA A 14 -10.54 -0.02 -13.43
CA ALA A 14 -10.16 -0.75 -12.22
C ALA A 14 -9.03 -1.76 -12.50
N ALA A 15 -9.11 -2.46 -13.64
CA ALA A 15 -8.06 -3.38 -14.07
C ALA A 15 -6.72 -2.67 -14.39
N GLU A 16 -6.78 -1.48 -15.00
CA GLU A 16 -5.61 -0.65 -15.29
C GLU A 16 -4.95 -0.16 -13.98
N GLN A 17 -5.73 0.43 -13.07
CA GLN A 17 -5.22 0.90 -11.77
C GLN A 17 -4.61 -0.23 -10.95
N ARG A 18 -5.22 -1.42 -10.95
CA ARG A 18 -4.64 -2.61 -10.31
C ARG A 18 -3.29 -2.98 -10.91
N ARG A 19 -3.15 -2.92 -12.24
CA ARG A 19 -1.86 -3.22 -12.92
C ARG A 19 -0.81 -2.18 -12.61
N GLU A 20 -1.17 -0.91 -12.60
CA GLU A 20 -0.28 0.19 -12.21
C GLU A 20 0.21 0.01 -10.78
N PHE A 21 -0.68 -0.37 -9.86
CA PHE A 21 -0.30 -0.62 -8.48
C PHE A 21 0.66 -1.81 -8.32
N ILE A 22 0.43 -2.91 -9.05
CA ILE A 22 1.36 -4.06 -9.07
C ILE A 22 2.73 -3.64 -9.63
N ALA A 23 2.75 -2.82 -10.68
CA ALA A 23 4.00 -2.33 -11.26
C ALA A 23 4.75 -1.44 -10.26
N TRP A 24 4.04 -0.55 -9.57
CA TRP A 24 4.61 0.29 -8.52
C TRP A 24 5.16 -0.53 -7.36
N LEU A 25 4.40 -1.49 -6.83
CA LEU A 25 4.85 -2.37 -5.73
C LEU A 25 6.16 -3.08 -6.03
N ARG A 26 6.39 -3.46 -7.30
CA ARG A 26 7.64 -4.09 -7.73
C ARG A 26 8.77 -3.09 -7.93
N ALA A 27 8.47 -1.91 -8.46
CA ALA A 27 9.47 -0.89 -8.76
C ALA A 27 9.97 -0.17 -7.49
N ASP A 28 9.08 0.06 -6.53
CA ASP A 28 9.34 0.85 -5.32
C ASP A 28 9.41 -0.01 -4.04
N ALA A 29 9.55 -1.34 -4.19
CA ALA A 29 9.62 -2.28 -3.06
C ALA A 29 10.67 -1.89 -2.02
N ASP A 30 11.90 -1.56 -2.44
CA ASP A 30 12.99 -1.21 -1.53
C ASP A 30 12.72 0.12 -0.80
N ARG A 31 12.05 1.07 -1.47
CA ARG A 31 11.63 2.34 -0.87
C ARG A 31 10.57 2.10 0.19
N LEU A 32 9.60 1.23 -0.10
CA LEU A 32 8.56 0.84 0.86
C LEU A 32 9.17 0.18 2.10
N VAL A 33 10.12 -0.73 1.91
CA VAL A 33 10.83 -1.41 3.02
C VAL A 33 11.61 -0.40 3.88
N SER A 34 12.36 0.49 3.24
CA SER A 34 13.15 1.51 3.93
C SER A 34 12.26 2.48 4.73
N SER A 35 11.11 2.84 4.18
CA SER A 35 10.12 3.71 4.83
C SER A 35 9.46 3.02 6.03
N ALA A 36 9.16 1.74 5.90
CA ALA A 36 8.61 0.94 7.00
C ALA A 36 9.63 0.76 8.14
N GLU A 37 10.90 0.50 7.82
CA GLU A 37 11.98 0.44 8.81
C GLU A 37 12.18 1.78 9.53
N LEU A 38 12.10 2.89 8.81
CA LEU A 38 12.26 4.22 9.38
C LEU A 38 11.24 4.48 10.50
N LEU A 39 9.95 4.20 10.21
CA LEU A 39 8.84 4.54 11.10
C LEU A 39 8.54 3.45 12.14
N GLY A 40 8.70 2.18 11.79
CA GLY A 40 8.33 1.06 12.65
C GLY A 40 9.49 0.14 13.06
N GLY A 41 10.66 0.30 12.47
CA GLY A 41 11.82 -0.52 12.81
C GLY A 41 11.84 -1.89 12.17
N LYS A 42 12.61 -2.78 12.79
CA LYS A 42 13.03 -4.05 12.18
C LYS A 42 11.88 -5.01 11.94
N ASP A 43 10.87 -5.00 12.79
CA ASP A 43 9.68 -5.83 12.61
C ASP A 43 8.91 -5.39 11.36
N TRP A 44 8.75 -4.07 11.19
CA TRP A 44 8.12 -3.50 10.01
C TRP A 44 8.95 -3.62 8.73
N GLU A 45 10.28 -3.58 8.84
CA GLU A 45 11.20 -3.94 7.74
C GLU A 45 10.95 -5.40 7.29
N THR A 46 10.85 -6.32 8.24
CA THR A 46 10.63 -7.74 7.94
C THR A 46 9.27 -7.97 7.28
N ARG A 47 8.21 -7.34 7.80
CA ARG A 47 6.86 -7.43 7.24
C ARG A 47 6.78 -6.86 5.83
N SER A 48 7.36 -5.68 5.60
CA SER A 48 7.41 -5.06 4.26
C SER A 48 8.25 -5.87 3.27
N ARG A 49 9.34 -6.49 3.73
CA ARG A 49 10.17 -7.37 2.90
C ARG A 49 9.40 -8.60 2.46
N ALA A 50 8.58 -9.19 3.33
CA ALA A 50 7.72 -10.31 2.96
C ALA A 50 6.73 -9.94 1.85
N VAL A 51 6.16 -8.72 1.89
CA VAL A 51 5.31 -8.18 0.80
C VAL A 51 6.10 -8.04 -0.50
N ALA A 52 7.30 -7.44 -0.44
CA ALA A 52 8.17 -7.28 -1.60
C ALA A 52 8.51 -8.65 -2.25
N GLU A 53 8.86 -9.64 -1.43
CA GLU A 53 9.15 -10.99 -1.89
C GLU A 53 7.93 -11.67 -2.52
N ALA A 54 6.74 -11.49 -1.96
CA ALA A 54 5.50 -11.99 -2.56
C ALA A 54 5.27 -11.40 -3.94
N MET A 55 5.42 -10.08 -4.08
CA MET A 55 5.25 -9.41 -5.37
C MET A 55 6.30 -9.81 -6.40
N ALA A 56 7.53 -10.10 -5.95
CA ALA A 56 8.62 -10.61 -6.78
C ALA A 56 8.37 -12.05 -7.28
N ARG A 57 7.75 -12.90 -6.45
CA ARG A 57 7.33 -14.27 -6.86
C ARG A 57 6.16 -14.26 -7.86
N GLY A 58 5.50 -13.13 -8.02
CA GLY A 58 4.33 -13.00 -8.88
C GLY A 58 3.01 -13.27 -8.18
N ASP A 59 3.01 -13.27 -6.84
CA ASP A 59 1.77 -13.36 -6.06
C ASP A 59 0.86 -12.16 -6.37
N VAL A 60 -0.44 -12.35 -6.20
CA VAL A 60 -1.42 -11.27 -6.39
C VAL A 60 -1.45 -10.36 -5.17
N PRO A 61 -1.59 -9.03 -5.33
CA PRO A 61 -1.58 -8.10 -4.20
C PRO A 61 -2.72 -8.34 -3.21
N GLU A 62 -3.84 -8.93 -3.63
CA GLU A 62 -4.94 -9.35 -2.76
C GLU A 62 -4.50 -10.41 -1.73
N ALA A 63 -3.46 -11.21 -2.01
CA ALA A 63 -2.96 -12.21 -1.09
C ALA A 63 -2.19 -11.62 0.11
N VAL A 64 -1.79 -10.35 0.00
CA VAL A 64 -1.06 -9.59 1.03
C VAL A 64 -1.79 -8.28 1.37
N GLU A 65 -3.10 -8.23 1.13
CA GLU A 65 -3.89 -7.00 1.29
C GLU A 65 -3.90 -6.49 2.73
N GLU A 66 -3.93 -7.40 3.72
CA GLU A 66 -3.89 -7.03 5.13
C GLU A 66 -2.54 -6.43 5.52
N GLU A 67 -1.43 -7.00 5.04
CA GLU A 67 -0.10 -6.43 5.24
C GLU A 67 0.03 -5.07 4.54
N LEU A 68 -0.53 -4.89 3.34
CA LEU A 68 -0.55 -3.60 2.65
C LEU A 68 -1.35 -2.55 3.43
N LYS A 69 -2.48 -2.92 4.03
CA LYS A 69 -3.25 -2.05 4.91
C LYS A 69 -2.47 -1.68 6.17
N ASP A 70 -1.84 -2.65 6.82
CA ASP A 70 -1.03 -2.39 8.01
C ASP A 70 0.15 -1.47 7.70
N LEU A 71 0.82 -1.67 6.56
CA LEU A 71 1.89 -0.77 6.09
C LEU A 71 1.34 0.63 5.82
N HIS A 72 0.18 0.75 5.18
CA HIS A 72 -0.46 2.05 4.98
C HIS A 72 -0.69 2.77 6.32
N ARG A 73 -1.27 2.06 7.30
CA ARG A 73 -1.51 2.60 8.66
C ARG A 73 -0.23 3.04 9.37
N LEU A 74 0.88 2.32 9.18
CA LEU A 74 2.19 2.73 9.68
C LEU A 74 2.65 4.03 9.03
N LEU A 75 2.62 4.09 7.70
CA LEU A 75 3.11 5.25 6.97
C LEU A 75 2.22 6.49 7.14
N THR A 76 0.95 6.32 7.51
CA THR A 76 0.03 7.40 7.90
C THR A 76 0.06 7.71 9.40
N LEU A 77 0.99 7.10 10.16
CA LEU A 77 1.24 7.34 11.58
C LEU A 77 0.09 6.96 12.52
N GLU A 78 -0.82 6.08 12.10
CA GLU A 78 -1.95 5.63 12.92
C GLU A 78 -1.53 4.81 14.15
N PHE A 79 -0.29 4.33 14.21
CA PHE A 79 0.23 3.64 15.40
C PHE A 79 0.82 4.60 16.45
N THR A 80 0.85 5.91 16.17
CA THR A 80 1.45 6.90 17.08
C THR A 80 0.52 7.37 18.21
N ASP A 81 -0.72 6.85 18.27
CA ASP A 81 -1.68 7.16 19.34
C ASP A 81 -1.24 6.60 20.70
N ASP A 82 -0.42 5.53 20.70
CA ASP A 82 0.23 5.01 21.90
C ASP A 82 1.63 5.61 22.02
N ILE A 83 1.79 6.58 22.93
CA ILE A 83 3.05 7.32 23.15
C ILE A 83 4.18 6.39 23.63
N GLU A 84 3.85 5.23 24.21
CA GLU A 84 4.85 4.26 24.69
C GLU A 84 5.27 3.25 23.60
N SER A 85 4.64 3.26 22.43
CA SER A 85 4.98 2.37 21.32
C SER A 85 6.35 2.70 20.69
N GLU A 86 6.97 1.69 20.07
CA GLU A 86 8.23 1.87 19.34
C GLU A 86 8.04 2.82 18.15
N GLU A 87 6.89 2.72 17.48
CA GLU A 87 6.48 3.56 16.36
C GLU A 87 6.41 5.04 16.76
N SER A 88 5.79 5.35 17.91
CA SER A 88 5.76 6.71 18.46
C SER A 88 7.15 7.25 18.77
N ALA A 89 8.00 6.45 19.40
CA ALA A 89 9.36 6.86 19.74
C ALA A 89 10.21 7.15 18.49
N ARG A 90 10.07 6.32 17.44
CA ARG A 90 10.75 6.50 16.16
C ARG A 90 10.26 7.73 15.42
N PHE A 91 8.94 7.92 15.36
CA PHE A 91 8.36 9.11 14.75
C PHE A 91 8.81 10.39 15.48
N ALA A 92 8.79 10.40 16.82
CA ALA A 92 9.24 11.56 17.61
C ALA A 92 10.74 11.88 17.41
N ALA A 93 11.56 10.89 17.07
CA ALA A 93 12.97 11.06 16.76
C ALA A 93 13.23 11.53 15.31
N LEU A 94 12.21 11.49 14.43
CA LEU A 94 12.34 11.87 13.04
C LEU A 94 12.32 13.39 12.89
N HIS A 95 13.32 13.94 12.19
CA HIS A 95 13.34 15.37 11.91
C HIS A 95 12.31 15.72 10.82
N PRO A 96 11.55 16.81 10.94
CA PRO A 96 10.57 17.22 9.92
C PRO A 96 11.15 17.40 8.52
N ASP A 97 12.41 17.85 8.42
CA ASP A 97 13.14 18.01 7.15
C ASP A 97 13.92 16.77 6.72
N ASP A 98 13.71 15.61 7.36
CA ASP A 98 14.36 14.37 6.93
C ASP A 98 13.80 13.94 5.56
N PRO A 99 14.64 13.86 4.50
CA PRO A 99 14.17 13.49 3.16
C PRO A 99 13.53 12.10 3.11
N ARG A 100 13.87 11.21 4.05
CA ARG A 100 13.27 9.87 4.14
C ARG A 100 11.82 9.91 4.60
N ALA A 101 11.41 10.99 5.29
CA ALA A 101 10.00 11.23 5.63
C ALA A 101 9.16 11.50 4.37
N ASP A 102 9.74 12.13 3.35
CA ASP A 102 9.06 12.38 2.08
C ASP A 102 8.86 11.07 1.30
N ASP A 103 9.86 10.18 1.27
CA ASP A 103 9.71 8.84 0.71
C ASP A 103 8.58 8.06 1.40
N ALA A 104 8.49 8.12 2.74
CA ALA A 104 7.42 7.47 3.50
C ALA A 104 6.03 8.02 3.14
N ARG A 105 5.91 9.34 2.98
CA ARG A 105 4.66 10.00 2.54
C ARG A 105 4.27 9.56 1.12
N LEU A 106 5.22 9.53 0.19
CA LEU A 106 4.98 9.07 -1.19
C LEU A 106 4.55 7.61 -1.24
N CYS A 107 5.14 6.75 -0.41
CA CYS A 107 4.71 5.37 -0.25
C CYS A 107 3.30 5.26 0.35
N ALA A 108 2.94 6.08 1.34
CA ALA A 108 1.58 6.12 1.90
C ALA A 108 0.54 6.45 0.82
N GLU A 109 0.76 7.51 0.03
CA GLU A 109 -0.13 7.93 -1.05
C GLU A 109 -0.26 6.88 -2.17
N ALA A 110 0.81 6.14 -2.43
CA ALA A 110 0.77 5.05 -3.40
C ALA A 110 0.01 3.82 -2.86
N LEU A 111 0.19 3.48 -1.58
CA LEU A 111 -0.58 2.42 -0.92
C LEU A 111 -2.07 2.76 -0.83
N GLU A 112 -2.44 4.00 -0.49
CA GLU A 112 -3.83 4.45 -0.45
C GLU A 112 -4.52 4.21 -1.80
N ARG A 113 -3.94 4.78 -2.87
CA ARG A 113 -4.44 4.61 -4.24
C ARG A 113 -4.49 3.15 -4.66
N GLY A 114 -3.48 2.37 -4.28
CA GLY A 114 -3.38 0.96 -4.59
C GLY A 114 -4.46 0.11 -3.94
N ILE A 115 -4.65 0.27 -2.63
CA ILE A 115 -5.67 -0.43 -1.84
C ILE A 115 -7.06 -0.10 -2.38
N ASP A 116 -7.33 1.17 -2.70
CA ASP A 116 -8.59 1.57 -3.31
C ASP A 116 -8.79 0.96 -4.70
N ALA A 117 -7.73 0.84 -5.51
CA ALA A 117 -7.79 0.14 -6.79
C ALA A 117 -8.12 -1.36 -6.63
N LEU A 118 -7.56 -2.04 -5.62
CA LEU A 118 -7.89 -3.44 -5.32
C LEU A 118 -9.37 -3.58 -4.96
N ARG A 119 -9.89 -2.71 -4.09
CA ARG A 119 -11.30 -2.68 -3.69
C ARG A 119 -12.23 -2.42 -4.88
N ALA A 120 -11.89 -1.45 -5.72
CA ALA A 120 -12.67 -1.13 -6.91
C ALA A 120 -12.70 -2.31 -7.90
N PHE A 121 -11.57 -2.97 -8.11
CA PHE A 121 -11.47 -4.16 -8.96
C PHE A 121 -12.31 -5.33 -8.41
N ALA A 122 -12.21 -5.60 -7.11
CA ALA A 122 -13.02 -6.64 -6.46
C ALA A 122 -14.53 -6.34 -6.58
N ALA A 123 -14.95 -5.09 -6.39
CA ALA A 123 -16.35 -4.69 -6.49
C ALA A 123 -16.93 -4.86 -7.91
N VAL A 124 -16.11 -4.66 -8.94
CA VAL A 124 -16.50 -4.94 -10.34
C VAL A 124 -16.58 -6.43 -10.60
N ALA A 125 -15.57 -7.20 -10.18
CA ALA A 125 -15.52 -8.64 -10.40
C ALA A 125 -16.74 -9.36 -9.79
N VAL A 126 -17.21 -8.91 -8.63
CA VAL A 126 -18.42 -9.44 -7.98
C VAL A 126 -19.69 -9.15 -8.80
N LYS A 127 -19.79 -7.98 -9.45
CA LYS A 127 -20.95 -7.60 -10.27
C LYS A 127 -21.04 -8.36 -11.59
N GLU A 128 -19.91 -8.74 -12.18
CA GLU A 128 -19.88 -9.52 -13.43
C GLU A 128 -20.31 -10.98 -13.24
N VAL A 129 -20.28 -11.50 -12.00
CA VAL A 129 -20.62 -12.89 -11.67
C VAL A 129 -22.06 -13.04 -11.14
N ALA A 130 -22.70 -11.93 -10.75
CA ALA A 130 -24.06 -11.88 -10.19
C ALA A 130 -25.14 -11.63 -11.26
#